data_AF-A0A7W8PC38-F1
#
_entry.id   AF-A0A7W8PC38-F1
#
_cell.length_a   1.000
_cell.length_b   1.000
_cell.length_c   1.000
_cell.angle_alpha   90.00
_cell.angle_beta   90.00
_cell.angle_gamma   90.00
#
_symmetry.space_group_name_H-M   'P 1'
#
loop_
_entity.id
_entity.type
_entity.pdbx_description
1 polymer ?
#
loop_
_entity_poly.entity_id
_entity_poly.type
_entity_poly.pdbx_seq_one_letter_code
_entity_poly.pdbx_strand_id
1 'polypeptide(L)'
;MVSNRDADYAALHDVRIAGKRLRYSLEFFAPVLDDHYLAAIEQLAQVQEHLGHLNDLVTSETLLREYAFQLGEPHALKKAVKYLGEQQQLHGRVALEMLRTGCQVGP
;
A
#
# COMPACT_ATOMS: atom_id res chain seq x y z
N MET A 1 -14.98 2.77 18.36
CA MET A 1 -13.63 2.30 18.73
C MET A 1 -12.92 1.98 17.43
N VAL A 2 -12.00 2.84 16.99
CA VAL A 2 -11.20 2.60 15.77
C VAL A 2 -10.14 1.56 16.12
N SER A 3 -10.04 0.48 15.35
CA SER A 3 -9.05 -0.56 15.61
C SER A 3 -7.66 -0.02 15.25
N ASN A 4 -6.60 -0.41 15.97
CA ASN A 4 -5.24 0.09 15.72
C ASN A 4 -4.79 -0.09 14.25
N ARG A 5 -5.28 -1.16 13.60
CA ARG A 5 -5.08 -1.42 12.17
C ARG A 5 -5.71 -0.38 11.25
N ASP A 6 -6.89 0.11 11.57
CA ASP A 6 -7.57 1.09 10.71
C ASP A 6 -6.83 2.43 10.73
N ALA A 7 -6.26 2.80 11.87
CA ALA A 7 -5.38 3.97 12.01
C ALA A 7 -4.07 3.78 11.23
N ASP A 8 -3.46 2.59 11.30
CA ASP A 8 -2.27 2.26 10.51
C ASP A 8 -2.56 2.30 9.00
N TYR A 9 -3.72 1.80 8.56
CA TYR A 9 -4.11 1.87 7.14
C TYR A 9 -4.40 3.28 6.67
N ALA A 10 -5.03 4.12 7.50
CA ALA A 10 -5.23 5.53 7.18
C ALA A 10 -3.89 6.27 7.00
N ALA A 11 -2.93 6.05 7.90
CA ALA A 11 -1.60 6.63 7.78
C ALA A 11 -0.87 6.14 6.52
N LEU A 12 -0.96 4.85 6.18
CA LEU A 12 -0.37 4.29 4.97
C LEU A 12 -1.07 4.80 3.70
N HIS A 13 -2.37 5.12 3.76
CA HIS A 13 -3.10 5.75 2.67
C HIS A 13 -2.56 7.16 2.37
N ASP A 14 -2.27 7.95 3.39
CA ASP A 14 -1.67 9.28 3.22
C ASP A 14 -0.26 9.19 2.63
N VAL A 15 0.56 8.26 3.13
CA VAL A 15 1.88 7.97 2.56
C VAL A 15 1.77 7.60 1.07
N ARG A 16 0.77 6.78 0.69
CA ARG A 16 0.52 6.42 -0.71
C ARG A 16 0.16 7.64 -1.57
N ILE A 17 -0.68 8.55 -1.06
CA ILE A 17 -1.04 9.78 -1.78
C ILE A 17 0.19 10.67 -1.97
N ALA A 18 0.94 10.90 -0.90
CA ALA A 18 2.17 11.70 -0.94
C ALA A 18 3.20 11.09 -1.90
N GLY A 19 3.37 9.76 -1.85
CA GLY A 19 4.22 9.01 -2.76
C GLY A 19 3.82 9.25 -4.21
N LYS A 20 2.55 9.06 -4.58
CA LYS A 20 2.08 9.28 -5.97
C LYS A 20 2.40 10.69 -6.46
N ARG A 21 2.16 11.71 -5.62
CA ARG A 21 2.48 13.11 -5.95
C ARG A 21 3.97 13.31 -6.21
N LEU A 22 4.82 12.73 -5.37
CA LEU A 22 6.27 12.78 -5.55
C LEU A 22 6.70 12.08 -6.85
N ARG A 23 6.23 10.85 -7.11
CA ARG A 23 6.57 10.12 -8.34
C ARG A 23 6.15 10.89 -9.59
N TYR A 24 4.92 11.39 -9.64
CA TYR A 24 4.46 12.16 -10.79
C TYR A 24 5.26 13.45 -11.00
N SER A 25 5.69 14.10 -9.91
CA SER A 25 6.56 15.27 -9.99
C SER A 25 7.93 14.90 -10.56
N LEU A 26 8.52 13.80 -10.10
CA LEU A 26 9.81 13.32 -10.58
C LEU A 26 9.76 12.83 -12.03
N GLU A 27 8.71 12.11 -12.43
CA GLU A 27 8.46 11.71 -13.82
C GLU A 27 8.30 12.93 -14.73
N PHE A 28 7.61 13.97 -14.26
CA PHE A 28 7.43 15.22 -15.00
C PHE A 28 8.74 15.97 -15.22
N PHE A 29 9.58 16.05 -14.19
CA PHE A 29 10.89 16.71 -14.28
C PHE A 29 12.01 15.80 -14.79
N ALA A 30 11.73 14.53 -15.11
CA ALA A 30 12.74 13.56 -15.56
C ALA A 30 13.67 14.07 -16.69
N PRO A 31 13.19 14.85 -17.70
CA PRO A 31 14.07 15.36 -18.76
C PRO A 31 15.13 16.38 -18.30
N VAL A 32 15.00 16.94 -17.09
CA VAL A 32 15.91 17.95 -16.53
C VAL A 32 16.58 17.50 -15.24
N LEU A 33 16.36 16.25 -14.83
CA LEU A 33 16.97 15.62 -13.67
C LEU A 33 18.14 14.74 -14.12
N ASP A 34 19.24 14.72 -13.38
CA ASP A 34 20.35 13.82 -13.71
C ASP A 34 19.99 12.36 -13.39
N ASP A 35 20.58 11.41 -14.12
CA ASP A 35 20.27 9.98 -14.07
C ASP A 35 20.29 9.35 -12.66
N HIS A 36 21.00 9.93 -11.69
CA HIS A 36 20.98 9.47 -10.30
C HIS A 36 19.58 9.46 -9.66
N TYR A 37 18.64 10.29 -10.13
CA TYR A 37 17.27 10.32 -9.61
C TYR A 37 16.42 9.15 -10.13
N LEU A 38 16.82 8.48 -11.21
CA LEU A 38 16.09 7.35 -11.77
C LEU A 38 16.00 6.19 -10.77
N ALA A 39 17.08 5.90 -10.06
CA ALA A 39 17.10 4.86 -9.02
C ALA A 39 16.13 5.18 -7.86
N ALA A 40 16.03 6.46 -7.47
CA ALA A 40 15.10 6.90 -6.45
C ALA A 40 13.63 6.79 -6.92
N ILE A 41 13.37 7.12 -8.18
CA ILE A 41 12.03 6.95 -8.80
C ILE A 41 11.63 5.48 -8.83
N GLU A 42 12.54 4.58 -9.21
CA GLU A 42 12.29 3.14 -9.23
C GLU A 42 12.01 2.57 -7.84
N GLN A 43 12.80 2.96 -6.83
CA GLN A 43 12.55 2.55 -5.44
C GLN A 43 11.19 3.07 -4.94
N LEU A 44 10.86 4.32 -5.25
CA LEU A 44 9.57 4.89 -4.91
C LEU A 44 8.41 4.15 -5.59
N ALA A 45 8.59 3.71 -6.84
CA ALA A 45 7.59 2.92 -7.57
C ALA A 45 7.37 1.55 -6.90
N GLN A 46 8.43 0.87 -6.46
CA GLN A 46 8.33 -0.42 -5.75
C GLN A 46 7.57 -0.28 -4.42
N VAL A 47 7.90 0.74 -3.62
CA VAL A 47 7.17 1.01 -2.37
C VAL A 47 5.70 1.29 -2.67
N GLN A 48 5.40 2.07 -3.70
CA GLN A 48 4.03 2.39 -4.09
C GLN A 48 3.22 1.16 -4.53
N GLU A 49 3.85 0.18 -5.16
CA GLU A 49 3.19 -1.07 -5.55
C GLU A 49 2.68 -1.82 -4.31
N HIS A 50 3.52 -1.99 -3.28
CA HIS A 50 3.11 -2.65 -2.04
C HIS A 50 2.03 -1.85 -1.27
N LEU A 51 2.12 -0.52 -1.25
CA LEU A 51 1.08 0.33 -0.67
C LEU A 51 -0.23 0.28 -1.47
N GLY A 52 -0.16 0.11 -2.79
CA GLY A 52 -1.30 -0.13 -3.67
C GLY A 52 -2.00 -1.43 -3.34
N HIS A 53 -1.26 -2.54 -3.29
CA HIS A 53 -1.79 -3.84 -2.91
C HIS A 53 -2.46 -3.81 -1.53
N LEU A 54 -1.85 -3.13 -0.55
CA LEU A 54 -2.43 -2.99 0.78
C LEU A 54 -3.80 -2.29 0.74
N ASN A 55 -3.90 -1.20 -0.02
CA ASN A 55 -5.15 -0.47 -0.20
C ASN A 55 -6.23 -1.33 -0.87
N ASP A 56 -5.86 -2.09 -1.90
CA ASP A 56 -6.79 -2.96 -2.63
C ASP A 56 -7.31 -4.09 -1.74
N LEU A 57 -6.47 -4.64 -0.86
CA LEU A 57 -6.86 -5.66 0.10
C LEU A 57 -7.81 -5.12 1.17
N VAL A 58 -7.56 -3.92 1.71
CA VAL A 58 -8.47 -3.27 2.69
C VAL A 58 -9.81 -2.94 2.04
N THR A 59 -9.78 -2.41 0.82
CA THR A 59 -10.99 -2.10 0.04
C THR A 59 -11.77 -3.39 -0.26
N SER A 60 -11.09 -4.45 -0.69
CA SER A 60 -11.70 -5.75 -0.98
C SER A 60 -12.35 -6.36 0.26
N GLU A 61 -11.70 -6.28 1.42
CA GLU A 61 -12.27 -6.76 2.68
C GLU A 61 -13.54 -5.96 3.05
N THR A 62 -13.51 -4.64 2.88
CA THR A 62 -14.65 -3.76 3.14
C THR A 62 -15.84 -4.15 2.27
N LEU A 63 -15.63 -4.31 0.96
CA LEU A 63 -16.65 -4.75 0.01
C LEU A 63 -17.19 -6.15 0.35
N LEU A 64 -16.31 -7.10 0.66
CA LEU A 64 -16.74 -8.46 1.05
C LEU A 64 -17.64 -8.45 2.29
N ARG A 65 -17.36 -7.58 3.26
CA ARG A 65 -18.18 -7.43 4.47
C ARG A 65 -19.51 -6.74 4.18
N GLU A 66 -19.52 -5.74 3.31
CA GLU A 66 -20.73 -5.01 2.93
C GLU A 66 -21.72 -5.92 2.17
N TYR A 67 -21.22 -6.74 1.26
CA TYR A 67 -22.04 -7.64 0.46
C TYR A 67 -22.17 -9.06 1.05
N ALA A 68 -21.65 -9.29 2.26
CA ALA A 68 -21.62 -10.58 2.94
C ALA A 68 -22.98 -11.30 2.98
N PHE A 69 -24.06 -10.55 3.24
CA PHE A 69 -25.42 -11.09 3.33
C PHE A 69 -25.95 -11.60 1.98
N GLN A 70 -25.53 -10.97 0.87
CA GLN A 70 -25.99 -11.33 -0.47
C GLN A 70 -25.28 -12.58 -1.02
N LEU A 71 -24.08 -12.87 -0.52
CA LEU A 71 -23.25 -13.98 -1.00
C LEU A 71 -23.74 -15.37 -0.54
N GLY A 72 -24.60 -15.44 0.49
CA GLY A 72 -25.24 -16.68 0.94
C GLY A 72 -24.30 -17.76 1.49
N GLU A 73 -22.99 -17.52 1.60
CA GLU A 73 -21.97 -18.53 1.94
C GLU A 73 -21.04 -18.08 3.08
N PRO A 74 -21.47 -18.22 4.35
CA PRO A 74 -20.73 -17.71 5.51
C PRO A 74 -19.33 -18.30 5.68
N HIS A 75 -19.13 -19.56 5.26
CA HIS A 75 -17.85 -20.25 5.40
C HIS A 75 -16.80 -19.72 4.40
N ALA A 76 -17.23 -19.47 3.16
CA ALA A 76 -16.40 -18.87 2.12
C ALA A 76 -15.99 -17.45 2.51
N LEU A 77 -16.93 -16.65 3.04
CA LEU A 77 -16.65 -15.29 3.54
C LEU A 77 -15.58 -15.30 4.62
N LYS A 78 -15.70 -16.19 5.62
CA LYS A 78 -14.72 -16.28 6.71
C LYS A 78 -13.32 -16.64 6.19
N LYS A 79 -13.24 -17.53 5.20
CA LYS A 79 -11.97 -17.92 4.56
C LYS A 79 -11.37 -16.77 3.75
N ALA A 80 -12.19 -16.05 2.98
CA ALA A 80 -11.77 -14.90 2.20
C ALA A 80 -11.23 -13.76 3.08
N VAL A 81 -11.97 -13.39 4.13
CA VAL A 81 -11.54 -12.36 5.10
C VAL A 81 -10.23 -12.76 5.78
N LYS A 82 -10.08 -14.04 6.16
CA LYS A 82 -8.82 -14.54 6.73
C LYS A 82 -7.64 -14.38 5.75
N TYR A 83 -7.83 -14.80 4.50
CA TYR A 83 -6.81 -14.68 3.46
C TYR A 83 -6.42 -13.22 3.22
N LEU A 84 -7.39 -12.31 3.11
CA LEU A 84 -7.13 -10.88 2.92
C LEU A 84 -6.31 -10.31 4.09
N GLY A 85 -6.66 -10.66 5.33
CA GLY A 85 -5.91 -10.24 6.52
C GLY A 85 -4.45 -10.73 6.54
N GLU A 86 -4.18 -11.94 6.05
CA GLU A 86 -2.81 -12.47 5.91
C GLU A 86 -2.01 -11.70 4.86
N GLN A 87 -2.62 -11.39 3.71
CA GLN A 87 -1.99 -10.59 2.65
C GLN A 87 -1.71 -9.16 3.12
N GLN A 88 -2.66 -8.53 3.82
CA GLN A 88 -2.47 -7.16 4.35
C GLN A 88 -1.23 -7.09 5.26
N GLN A 89 -1.03 -8.08 6.13
CA GLN A 89 0.14 -8.12 7.01
C GLN A 89 1.45 -8.29 6.23
N LEU A 90 1.46 -9.12 5.18
CA LEU A 90 2.63 -9.31 4.33
C LEU A 90 3.01 -7.99 3.64
N HIS A 91 2.08 -7.39 2.89
CA HIS A 91 2.34 -6.16 2.14
C HIS A 91 2.66 -4.98 3.05
N GLY A 92 2.01 -4.88 4.22
CA GLY A 92 2.33 -3.86 5.22
C GLY A 92 3.76 -3.98 5.76
N ARG A 93 4.21 -5.20 6.08
CA ARG A 93 5.59 -5.43 6.54
C ARG A 93 6.62 -5.07 5.48
N VAL A 94 6.43 -5.55 4.24
CA VAL A 94 7.35 -5.28 3.13
C VAL A 94 7.43 -3.78 2.83
N ALA A 95 6.28 -3.09 2.79
CA ALA A 95 6.25 -1.64 2.57
C ALA A 95 7.00 -0.88 3.67
N LEU A 96 6.81 -1.25 4.95
CA LEU A 96 7.53 -0.63 6.07
C LEU A 96 9.04 -0.91 6.03
N GLU A 97 9.44 -2.12 5.62
CA GLU A 97 10.85 -2.47 5.48
C GLU A 97 11.51 -1.66 4.35
N MET A 98 10.87 -1.57 3.19
CA MET A 98 11.36 -0.77 2.06
C MET A 98 11.43 0.72 2.39
N LEU A 99 10.45 1.26 3.12
CA LEU A 99 10.48 2.65 3.60
C LEU A 99 11.66 2.91 4.56
N ARG A 100 12.02 1.91 5.38
CA ARG A 100 13.15 2.02 6.31
C ARG A 100 14.50 1.91 5.62
N THR A 101 14.65 0.99 4.67
CA THR A 101 15.90 0.81 3.92
C THR A 101 16.14 1.92 2.91
N GLY A 102 15.09 2.44 2.26
CA GLY A 102 15.18 3.63 1.40
C GLY A 102 15.61 4.89 2.15
N CYS A 103 15.37 4.97 3.47
CA CYS A 103 15.80 6.09 4.30
C CYS A 103 17.31 6.11 4.59
N GLN A 104 18.05 5.04 4.27
CA GLN A 104 19.51 4.97 4.42
C GLN A 104 20.27 5.45 3.17
N VAL A 105 19.56 5.85 2.10
CA VAL A 105 20.17 6.41 0.89
C VAL A 105 20.06 7.94 0.93
N GLY A 106 20.93 8.54 1.73
CA GLY A 106 21.28 9.97 1.72
C GLY A 106 22.77 10.07 2.06
N PRO A 107 23.49 11.08 1.53
CA PRO A 107 24.92 11.01 1.17
C PRO A 107 25.87 10.57 2.28
#